data_AF-E3D0I7-F1
#
_entry.id   AF-E3D0I7-F1
#
_cell.length_a   1.000
_cell.length_b   1.000
_cell.length_c   1.000
_cell.angle_alpha   90.00
_cell.angle_beta   90.00
_cell.angle_gamma   90.00
#
_symmetry.space_group_name_H-M   'P 1'
#
loop_
_entity.id
_entity.type
_entity.pdbx_description
1 polymer ?
#
loop_
_entity_poly.entity_id
_entity_poly.type
_entity_poly.pdbx_seq_one_letter_code
_entity_poly.pdbx_strand_id
1 'polypeptide(L)'
;MERFNSKGEWTPEDIRRLREKLGCTQEEFAKCLGVTNVALSRWETGRSRPMGKNLFYLGALCQSLQVPGAEPSRLKRLLLIGGVLAISGIAPVALWASGLLTASFVRDRIGELFPLGEEPKDKE
;
A
#
# COMPACT_ATOMS: atom_id res chain seq x y z
N MET A 1 4.24 -12.32 -21.66
CA MET A 1 4.33 -12.12 -20.20
C MET A 1 5.19 -10.89 -19.95
N GLU A 2 4.56 -9.74 -19.65
CA GLU A 2 5.29 -8.49 -19.40
C GLU A 2 6.10 -8.61 -18.10
N ARG A 3 7.42 -8.54 -18.23
CA ARG A 3 8.36 -8.59 -17.11
C ARG A 3 8.49 -7.18 -16.53
N PHE A 4 8.00 -6.98 -15.31
CA PHE A 4 8.43 -5.84 -14.52
C PHE A 4 9.94 -5.93 -14.26
N ASN A 5 10.65 -4.82 -14.42
CA ASN A 5 12.10 -4.78 -14.25
C ASN A 5 12.44 -4.93 -12.76
N SER A 6 12.84 -6.13 -12.32
CA SER A 6 13.07 -6.42 -10.90
C SER A 6 14.39 -5.88 -10.36
N LYS A 7 15.26 -5.29 -11.20
CA LYS A 7 16.56 -4.72 -10.79
C LYS A 7 17.03 -3.48 -11.57
N GLY A 8 16.30 -3.00 -12.57
CA GLY A 8 16.67 -1.84 -13.43
C GLY A 8 15.56 -0.78 -13.48
N GLU A 9 15.88 0.41 -14.00
CA GLU A 9 15.08 1.64 -13.95
C GLU A 9 13.55 1.45 -13.93
N TRP A 10 12.90 2.01 -12.92
CA TRP A 10 11.46 2.13 -12.85
C TRP A 10 10.98 3.27 -13.73
N THR A 11 10.21 2.97 -14.77
CA THR A 11 9.57 3.99 -15.59
C THR A 11 8.32 4.56 -14.90
N PRO A 12 7.87 5.76 -15.27
CA PRO A 12 6.60 6.31 -14.79
C PRO A 12 5.42 5.35 -15.01
N GLU A 13 5.40 4.67 -16.16
CA GLU A 13 4.38 3.69 -16.54
C GLU A 13 4.45 2.43 -15.67
N ASP A 14 5.64 1.93 -15.34
CA ASP A 14 5.79 0.76 -14.46
C ASP A 14 5.23 1.02 -13.07
N ILE A 15 5.51 2.21 -12.53
CA ILE A 15 5.03 2.63 -11.19
C ILE A 15 3.51 2.76 -11.20
N ARG A 16 2.95 3.39 -12.25
CA ARG A 16 1.49 3.50 -12.43
C ARG A 16 0.83 2.12 -12.53
N ARG A 17 1.37 1.23 -13.36
CA ARG A 17 0.85 -0.14 -13.53
C ARG A 17 0.93 -0.93 -12.24
N LEU A 18 2.03 -0.82 -11.49
CA LEU A 18 2.18 -1.50 -10.20
C LEU A 18 1.13 -1.02 -9.20
N ARG A 19 0.89 0.29 -9.13
CA ARG A 19 -0.17 0.89 -8.31
C ARG A 19 -1.56 0.38 -8.68
N GLU A 20 -1.88 0.39 -9.97
CA GLU A 20 -3.18 -0.04 -10.49
C GLU A 20 -3.40 -1.54 -10.26
N LYS A 21 -2.37 -2.38 -10.42
CA LYS A 21 -2.44 -3.80 -10.06
C LYS A 21 -2.71 -4.03 -8.58
N LEU A 22 -2.20 -3.18 -7.70
CA LEU A 22 -2.50 -3.21 -6.27
C LEU A 22 -3.91 -2.65 -5.95
N GLY A 23 -4.59 -2.03 -6.93
CA GLY A 23 -5.90 -1.42 -6.74
C GLY A 23 -5.86 -0.14 -5.89
N CYS A 24 -4.74 0.58 -5.90
CA CYS A 24 -4.54 1.77 -5.08
C CYS A 24 -4.78 3.09 -5.84
N THR A 25 -5.31 4.09 -5.14
CA THR A 25 -5.17 5.50 -5.53
C THR A 25 -3.71 5.95 -5.37
N GLN A 26 -3.33 7.10 -5.96
CA GLN A 26 -1.99 7.65 -5.74
C GLN A 26 -1.73 7.93 -4.25
N GLU A 27 -2.73 8.41 -3.51
CA GLU A 27 -2.56 8.67 -2.08
C GLU A 27 -2.33 7.39 -1.27
N GLU A 28 -3.13 6.35 -1.52
CA GLU A 28 -2.97 5.04 -0.86
C GLU A 28 -1.60 4.43 -1.18
N PHE A 29 -1.18 4.47 -2.43
CA PHE A 29 0.10 3.89 -2.84
C PHE A 29 1.29 4.67 -2.28
N ALA A 30 1.19 6.00 -2.21
CA ALA A 30 2.19 6.83 -1.55
C ALA A 30 2.32 6.48 -0.06
N LYS A 31 1.18 6.25 0.62
CA LYS A 31 1.16 5.74 2.01
C LYS A 31 1.82 4.36 2.12
N CYS A 32 1.50 3.42 1.22
CA CYS A 32 2.13 2.10 1.20
C CYS A 32 3.65 2.17 1.04
N LEU A 33 4.16 3.13 0.25
CA LEU A 33 5.59 3.33 0.02
C LEU A 33 6.28 4.23 1.06
N GLY A 34 5.52 4.87 1.96
CA GLY A 34 6.05 5.83 2.93
C GLY A 34 6.60 7.11 2.28
N VAL A 35 5.98 7.59 1.21
CA VAL A 35 6.35 8.83 0.51
C VAL A 35 5.18 9.80 0.42
N THR A 36 5.46 11.06 0.08
CA THR A 36 4.40 12.04 -0.13
C THR A 36 3.66 11.78 -1.45
N ASN A 37 2.37 12.14 -1.51
CA ASN A 37 1.60 12.07 -2.75
C ASN A 37 2.28 12.87 -3.89
N VAL A 38 2.88 14.02 -3.57
CA VAL A 38 3.65 14.84 -4.52
C VAL A 38 4.87 14.09 -5.08
N ALA A 39 5.61 13.36 -4.23
CA ALA A 39 6.73 12.57 -4.67
C ALA A 39 6.29 11.47 -5.65
N LEU A 40 5.22 10.74 -5.31
CA LEU A 40 4.66 9.72 -6.18
C LEU A 40 4.16 10.30 -7.52
N SER A 41 3.45 11.43 -7.48
CA SER A 41 2.98 12.12 -8.68
C SER A 41 4.13 12.52 -9.62
N ARG A 42 5.24 13.02 -9.06
CA ARG A 42 6.45 13.34 -9.85
C ARG A 42 7.09 12.09 -10.47
N TRP A 43 7.06 10.95 -9.78
CA TRP A 43 7.53 9.68 -10.33
C TRP A 43 6.63 9.19 -11.48
N GLU A 44 5.32 9.18 -11.29
CA GLU A 44 4.34 8.75 -12.31
C GLU A 44 4.22 9.72 -13.50
N THR A 45 4.81 10.91 -13.43
CA THR A 45 4.89 11.88 -14.53
C THR A 45 6.31 12.03 -15.10
N GLY A 46 7.28 11.26 -14.60
CA GLY A 46 8.67 11.32 -15.06
C GLY A 46 9.44 12.58 -14.66
N ARG A 47 8.86 13.46 -13.82
CA ARG A 47 9.50 14.68 -13.31
C ARG A 47 10.60 14.39 -12.28
N SER A 48 10.58 13.22 -11.67
CA SER A 48 11.68 12.70 -10.85
C SER A 48 11.65 11.17 -10.86
N ARG A 49 12.67 10.54 -10.28
CA ARG A 49 12.80 9.09 -10.22
C ARG A 49 12.87 8.61 -8.77
N PRO A 50 12.36 7.40 -8.45
CA PRO A 50 12.58 6.78 -7.16
C PRO A 50 14.07 6.46 -6.98
N MET A 51 14.56 6.56 -5.74
CA MET A 51 15.96 6.33 -5.40
C MET A 51 16.06 5.58 -4.06
N GLY A 52 17.22 4.96 -3.82
CA GLY A 52 17.55 4.28 -2.56
C GLY A 52 16.50 3.22 -2.18
N LYS A 53 16.00 3.28 -0.93
CA LYS A 53 15.03 2.32 -0.38
C LYS A 53 13.74 2.18 -1.21
N ASN A 54 13.35 3.22 -1.95
CA ASN A 54 12.11 3.19 -2.73
C ASN A 54 12.20 2.22 -3.91
N LEU A 55 13.39 2.05 -4.51
CA LEU A 55 13.63 1.05 -5.55
C LEU A 55 13.43 -0.37 -5.01
N PHE A 56 13.91 -0.62 -3.78
CA PHE A 56 13.71 -1.89 -3.10
C PHE A 56 12.23 -2.16 -2.80
N TYR A 57 11.49 -1.18 -2.28
CA TYR A 57 10.05 -1.33 -2.00
C TYR A 57 9.23 -1.62 -3.26
N LEU A 58 9.46 -0.89 -4.35
CA LEU A 58 8.79 -1.14 -5.63
C LEU A 58 9.07 -2.56 -6.15
N GLY A 59 10.34 -3.01 -6.05
CA GLY A 59 10.73 -4.38 -6.41
C GLY A 59 10.02 -5.44 -5.57
N ALA A 60 9.98 -5.27 -4.25
CA ALA A 60 9.33 -6.20 -3.34
C ALA A 60 7.82 -6.30 -3.58
N LEU A 61 7.14 -5.16 -3.76
CA LEU A 61 5.70 -5.14 -4.08
C LEU A 61 5.41 -5.84 -5.40
N CYS A 62 6.21 -5.53 -6.42
CA CYS A 62 6.09 -6.16 -7.72
C CYS A 62 6.29 -7.68 -7.66
N GLN A 63 7.31 -8.15 -6.94
CA GLN A 63 7.54 -9.58 -6.75
C GLN A 63 6.35 -10.26 -6.04
N SER A 64 5.79 -9.60 -5.03
CA SER A 64 4.64 -10.10 -4.27
C SER A 64 3.38 -10.26 -5.14
N LEU A 65 3.21 -9.38 -6.13
CA LEU A 65 2.10 -9.44 -7.09
C LEU A 65 2.33 -10.39 -8.27
N GLN A 66 3.54 -10.93 -8.44
CA GLN A 66 3.84 -11.93 -9.48
C GLN A 66 3.62 -13.37 -9.01
N VAL A 67 3.40 -13.60 -7.71
CA VAL A 67 3.16 -14.95 -7.16
C VAL A 67 1.78 -15.46 -7.62
N PRO A 68 1.66 -16.69 -8.14
CA PRO A 68 0.36 -17.28 -8.44
C PRO A 68 -0.54 -17.30 -7.21
N GLY A 69 -1.79 -16.85 -7.36
CA GLY A 69 -2.71 -16.70 -6.22
C GLY A 69 -2.44 -15.49 -5.33
N ALA A 70 -1.60 -14.54 -5.78
CA ALA A 70 -1.51 -13.23 -5.14
C ALA A 70 -2.89 -12.57 -5.12
N GLU A 71 -3.26 -12.07 -3.95
CA GLU A 71 -4.50 -11.33 -3.71
C GLU A 71 -4.15 -9.85 -3.53
N PRO A 72 -4.14 -9.03 -4.60
CA PRO A 72 -3.69 -7.64 -4.51
C PRO A 72 -4.50 -6.84 -3.51
N SER A 73 -5.81 -7.10 -3.46
CA SER A 73 -6.71 -6.52 -2.47
C SER A 73 -6.31 -6.87 -1.04
N ARG A 74 -5.86 -8.10 -0.75
CA ARG A 74 -5.40 -8.49 0.59
C ARG A 74 -4.07 -7.81 0.94
N LEU A 75 -3.14 -7.77 -0.01
CA LEU A 75 -1.84 -7.12 0.16
C LEU A 75 -1.99 -5.60 0.37
N LYS A 76 -2.85 -4.94 -0.43
CA LYS A 76 -3.21 -3.52 -0.26
C LYS A 76 -3.63 -3.23 1.18
N ARG A 77 -4.58 -4.00 1.74
CA ARG A 77 -5.06 -3.76 3.10
C ARG A 77 -3.95 -3.94 4.14
N LEU A 78 -3.12 -4.98 3.99
CA LEU A 78 -2.01 -5.24 4.93
C LEU A 78 -1.02 -4.07 4.95
N LEU A 79 -0.66 -3.56 3.77
CA LEU A 79 0.25 -2.42 3.64
C LEU A 79 -0.38 -1.13 4.18
N LEU A 80 -1.68 -0.93 3.97
CA LEU A 80 -2.40 0.23 4.50
C LEU A 80 -2.59 0.16 6.02
N ILE A 81 -2.82 -1.02 6.62
CA ILE A 81 -2.86 -1.18 8.09
C ILE A 81 -1.49 -0.96 8.72
N GLY A 82 -0.45 -1.58 8.16
CA GLY A 82 0.93 -1.30 8.58
C GLY A 82 1.23 0.20 8.48
N GLY A 83 0.66 0.86 7.47
CA GLY A 83 0.68 2.31 7.26
C GLY A 83 -0.21 3.15 8.19
N VAL A 84 -1.32 2.63 8.72
CA VAL A 84 -2.22 3.32 9.67
C VAL A 84 -1.61 3.39 11.07
N LEU A 85 -0.77 2.43 11.46
CA LEU A 85 0.16 2.60 12.59
C LEU A 85 1.29 3.59 12.27
N ALA A 86 1.54 3.86 10.98
CA ALA A 86 2.59 4.74 10.48
C ALA A 86 2.00 6.00 9.81
N ILE A 87 1.00 6.64 10.43
CA ILE A 87 0.61 8.02 10.08
C ILE A 87 1.89 8.86 10.16
N SER A 88 2.44 9.21 9.00
CA SER A 88 3.77 9.78 8.92
C SER A 88 3.81 11.12 9.67
N GLY A 89 4.52 11.14 10.78
CA GLY A 89 4.80 12.34 11.57
C GLY A 89 4.03 12.47 12.89
N ILE A 90 3.01 11.64 13.17
CA ILE A 90 2.29 11.68 14.45
C ILE A 90 2.32 10.30 15.10
N ALA A 91 2.90 10.23 16.29
CA ALA A 91 2.97 8.99 17.05
C ALA A 91 1.55 8.49 17.39
N PRO A 92 1.27 7.17 17.30
CA PRO A 92 -0.02 6.60 17.67
C PRO A 92 -0.52 7.03 19.06
N VAL A 93 0.38 7.20 20.02
CA VAL A 93 0.05 7.69 21.37
C VAL A 93 -0.49 9.12 21.38
N ALA A 94 -0.01 10.00 20.50
CA ALA A 94 -0.51 11.37 20.39
C ALA A 94 -1.91 11.41 19.76
N LEU A 95 -2.18 10.54 18.78
CA LEU A 95 -3.52 10.41 18.20
C LEU A 95 -4.51 9.85 19.21
N TRP A 96 -4.10 8.86 20.01
CA TRP A 96 -4.93 8.32 21.09
C TRP A 96 -5.23 9.39 22.14
N ALA A 97 -4.20 10.13 22.60
CA ALA A 97 -4.36 11.21 23.57
C ALA A 97 -5.27 12.35 23.06
N SER A 98 -5.27 12.60 21.75
CA SER A 98 -6.16 13.58 21.11
C SER A 98 -7.59 13.08 20.86
N GLY A 99 -7.87 11.79 21.08
CA GLY A 99 -9.16 11.17 20.75
C GLY A 99 -9.38 10.91 19.24
N LEU A 100 -8.38 11.16 18.40
CA LEU A 100 -8.42 10.86 16.96
C LEU A 100 -8.17 9.38 16.64
N LEU A 101 -7.50 8.66 17.54
CA LEU A 101 -7.31 7.21 17.47
C LEU A 101 -8.14 6.52 18.56
N THR A 102 -9.39 6.18 18.23
CA THR A 102 -10.29 5.43 19.11
C THR A 102 -10.32 3.95 18.75
N ALA A 103 -10.78 3.12 19.70
CA ALA A 103 -11.01 1.70 19.44
C ALA A 103 -12.05 1.47 18.33
N SER A 104 -13.07 2.34 18.23
CA SER A 104 -14.04 2.30 17.13
C SER A 104 -13.41 2.71 15.81
N PHE A 105 -12.59 3.75 15.77
CA PHE A 105 -11.86 4.15 14.57
C PHE A 105 -10.97 3.01 14.05
N VAL A 106 -10.21 2.36 14.94
CA VAL A 106 -9.39 1.20 14.57
C VAL A 106 -10.27 0.05 14.08
N ARG A 107 -11.38 -0.25 14.77
CA ARG A 107 -12.30 -1.32 14.40
C ARG A 107 -13.00 -1.08 13.06
N ASP A 108 -13.54 0.12 12.84
CA ASP A 108 -14.26 0.50 11.63
C ASP A 108 -13.29 0.49 10.45
N ARG A 109 -12.07 1.02 10.64
CA ARG A 109 -11.01 0.91 9.62
C ARG A 109 -10.59 -0.53 9.36
N ILE A 110 -10.44 -1.36 10.39
CA ILE A 110 -10.14 -2.79 10.21
C ILE A 110 -11.29 -3.49 9.48
N GLY A 111 -12.56 -3.20 9.79
CA GLY A 111 -13.74 -3.82 9.18
C GLY A 111 -14.00 -3.37 7.74
N GLU A 112 -13.80 -2.10 7.42
CA GLU A 112 -13.84 -1.58 6.04
C GLU A 112 -12.76 -2.22 5.17
N LEU A 113 -11.56 -2.41 5.74
CA LEU A 113 -10.41 -2.93 5.01
C LEU A 113 -10.45 -4.45 4.91
N PHE A 114 -10.81 -5.13 5.99
CA PHE A 114 -11.01 -6.57 6.07
C PHE A 114 -12.49 -6.82 6.31
N PRO A 115 -13.36 -6.68 5.28
CA PRO A 115 -14.68 -7.24 5.37
C PRO A 115 -14.45 -8.72 5.62
N LEU A 116 -14.74 -9.14 6.86
CA LEU A 116 -14.90 -10.53 7.20
C LEU A 116 -16.09 -10.95 6.37
N GLY A 117 -15.83 -11.42 5.14
CA GLY A 117 -16.78 -12.32 4.50
C GLY A 117 -17.06 -13.39 5.55
N GLU A 118 -18.34 -13.69 5.77
CA GLU A 118 -18.74 -14.72 6.72
C GLU A 118 -17.74 -15.87 6.55
N GLU A 119 -17.07 -16.25 7.65
CA GLU A 119 -16.29 -17.48 7.64
C GLU A 119 -17.15 -18.53 6.96
N PRO A 120 -16.62 -19.33 6.01
CA PRO A 120 -17.42 -20.34 5.34
C PRO A 120 -18.09 -21.17 6.44
N LYS A 121 -19.40 -20.94 6.63
CA LYS A 121 -20.22 -21.75 7.53
C LYS A 121 -20.37 -23.05 6.81
N ASP A 122 -19.43 -23.96 7.03
CA ASP A 122 -19.46 -25.32 6.53
C ASP A 122 -18.27 -26.07 7.17
N LYS A 123 -18.45 -27.20 7.85
CA LYS A 123 -19.52 -28.21 7.72
C LYS A 123 -19.77 -28.90 9.07
N GLU A 124 -21.03 -29.19 9.35
CA GLU A 124 -21.44 -30.31 10.20
C GLU A 124 -20.71 -31.61 9.83
#